data_AF-A0A832Z9G6-F1
#
_entry.id   AF-A0A832Z9G6-F1
#
_cell.length_a   1.000
_cell.length_b   1.000
_cell.length_c   1.000
_cell.angle_alpha   90.00
_cell.angle_beta   90.00
_cell.angle_gamma   90.00
#
_symmetry.space_group_name_H-M   'P 1'
#
loop_
_entity.id
_entity.type
_entity.pdbx_description
1 polymer ?
#
loop_
_entity_poly.entity_id
_entity_poly.type
_entity_poly.pdbx_seq_one_letter_code
_entity_poly.pdbx_strand_id
1 'polypeptide(L)'
;MYLNMKSLQDFIKYLRTLGISNNVIEAFKVIKREWFVPEEYKNFAYNDEVIPIKEGVTISQPSVLATMIDALEIKPGLKILEIGTGSGFSTAILSYLVGPNGRIISVEMDEDAYS
;
A
#
# COMPACT_ATOMS: atom_id res chain seq x y z
N MET A 1 16.89 0.95 -12.65
CA MET A 1 17.75 0.15 -11.74
C MET A 1 16.86 -0.30 -10.60
N TYR A 2 16.48 -1.58 -10.54
CA TYR A 2 15.62 -2.08 -9.47
C TYR A 2 16.39 -2.03 -8.15
N LEU A 3 15.89 -1.25 -7.18
CA LEU A 3 16.40 -1.29 -5.82
C LEU A 3 15.89 -2.58 -5.19
N ASN A 4 16.78 -3.56 -5.04
CA ASN A 4 16.47 -4.81 -4.37
C ASN A 4 16.38 -4.55 -2.87
N MET A 5 15.16 -4.34 -2.38
CA MET A 5 14.86 -4.11 -0.97
C MET A 5 14.36 -5.41 -0.38
N LYS A 6 15.22 -6.08 0.38
CA LYS A 6 14.96 -7.43 0.90
C LYS A 6 14.14 -7.43 2.19
N SER A 7 13.83 -6.26 2.74
CA SER A 7 13.18 -6.14 4.03
C SER A 7 12.33 -4.87 4.15
N LEU A 8 11.38 -4.90 5.08
CA LEU A 8 10.64 -3.72 5.52
C LEU A 8 11.59 -2.58 5.93
N GLN A 9 12.70 -2.88 6.62
CA GLN A 9 13.63 -1.85 7.08
C GLN A 9 14.32 -1.12 5.93
N ASP A 10 14.72 -1.86 4.88
CA ASP A 10 15.30 -1.26 3.68
C ASP A 10 14.27 -0.38 2.97
N PHE A 11 13.03 -0.85 2.88
CA PHE A 11 11.94 -0.10 2.28
C PHE A 11 11.61 1.20 3.05
N ILE A 12 11.53 1.14 4.39
CA ILE A 12 11.33 2.34 5.21
C ILE A 12 12.49 3.33 5.06
N LYS A 13 13.74 2.85 5.00
CA LYS A 13 14.88 3.71 4.73
C LYS A 13 14.75 4.40 3.37
N TYR A 14 14.31 3.68 2.35
CA TYR A 14 14.07 4.24 1.04
C TYR A 14 12.96 5.30 1.05
N LEU A 15 11.81 5.04 1.69
CA LEU A 15 10.73 6.03 1.81
C LEU A 15 11.20 7.34 2.47
N ARG A 16 12.10 7.26 3.46
CA ARG A 16 12.71 8.46 4.06
C ARG A 16 13.54 9.26 3.05
N THR A 17 14.24 8.60 2.13
CA THR A 17 14.99 9.31 1.08
C THR A 17 14.09 10.00 0.07
N LEU A 18 12.86 9.53 -0.09
CA LEU A 18 11.82 10.15 -0.93
C LEU A 18 11.12 11.32 -0.23
N GLY A 19 11.41 11.58 1.05
CA GLY A 19 10.78 12.66 1.81
C GLY A 19 9.35 12.37 2.29
N ILE A 20 8.93 11.10 2.28
CA ILE A 20 7.58 10.69 2.72
C ILE A 20 7.35 11.04 4.19
N SER A 21 6.16 11.54 4.51
CA SER A 21 5.80 11.97 5.87
C SER A 21 5.81 10.81 6.87
N ASN A 22 6.16 11.12 8.13
CA ASN A 22 6.31 10.10 9.18
C ASN A 22 5.02 9.31 9.47
N ASN A 23 3.84 9.92 9.35
CA ASN A 23 2.55 9.24 9.52
C ASN A 23 2.32 8.18 8.43
N VAL A 24 2.68 8.48 7.18
CA VAL A 24 2.60 7.52 6.06
C VAL A 24 3.62 6.40 6.25
N ILE A 25 4.87 6.75 6.60
CA ILE A 25 5.91 5.75 6.93
C ILE A 25 5.43 4.80 8.04
N GLU A 26 4.78 5.32 9.08
CA GLU A 26 4.27 4.49 10.17
C GLU A 26 3.14 3.56 9.71
N ALA A 27 2.26 4.04 8.82
CA ALA A 27 1.23 3.18 8.22
C ALA A 27 1.84 1.99 7.47
N PHE A 28 2.90 2.20 6.69
CA PHE A 28 3.61 1.14 5.96
C PHE A 28 4.41 0.18 6.87
N LYS A 29 4.72 0.57 8.11
CA LYS A 29 5.31 -0.34 9.11
C LYS A 29 4.27 -1.24 9.75
N VAL A 30 3.07 -0.70 10.01
CA VAL A 30 1.99 -1.41 10.68
C VAL A 30 1.26 -2.33 9.70
N ILE A 31 0.92 -1.82 8.52
CA ILE A 31 0.24 -2.55 7.46
C ILE A 31 1.28 -3.16 6.55
N LYS A 32 1.59 -4.43 6.79
CA LYS A 32 2.67 -5.11 6.10
C LYS A 32 2.22 -5.59 4.72
N ARG A 33 2.98 -5.23 3.68
CA ARG A 33 2.65 -5.53 2.29
C ARG A 33 2.60 -7.03 1.99
N GLU A 34 3.39 -7.85 2.69
CA GLU A 34 3.38 -9.31 2.54
C GLU A 34 2.07 -9.99 2.95
N TRP A 35 1.16 -9.28 3.64
CA TRP A 35 -0.18 -9.78 3.94
C TRP A 35 -1.13 -9.72 2.73
N PHE A 36 -0.75 -8.95 1.69
CA PHE A 36 -1.61 -8.61 0.55
C PHE A 36 -1.04 -9.10 -0.79
N VAL A 37 -0.07 -10.02 -0.75
CA VAL A 37 0.54 -10.64 -1.94
C VAL A 37 0.39 -12.16 -1.85
N PRO A 38 0.34 -12.87 -3.00
CA PRO A 38 0.35 -14.33 -3.02
C PRO A 38 1.58 -14.92 -2.32
N GLU A 39 1.46 -16.15 -1.83
CA GLU A 39 2.49 -16.81 -1.02
C GLU A 39 3.85 -16.86 -1.73
N GLU A 40 3.86 -17.16 -3.03
CA GLU A 40 5.07 -17.23 -3.86
C GLU A 40 5.79 -15.88 -3.99
N TYR A 41 5.09 -14.76 -3.75
CA TYR A 41 5.63 -13.41 -3.88
C TYR A 41 6.00 -12.76 -2.55
N LYS A 42 5.78 -13.40 -1.40
CA LYS A 42 6.10 -12.80 -0.08
C LYS A 42 7.55 -12.37 0.07
N ASN A 43 8.50 -13.11 -0.52
CA ASN A 43 9.93 -12.74 -0.51
C ASN A 43 10.25 -11.50 -1.35
N PHE A 44 9.35 -11.10 -2.24
CA PHE A 44 9.46 -9.93 -3.11
C PHE A 44 8.58 -8.78 -2.64
N ALA A 45 7.83 -8.95 -1.54
CA ALA A 45 6.83 -7.98 -1.09
C ALA A 45 7.38 -6.56 -0.91
N TYR A 46 8.65 -6.41 -0.56
CA TYR A 46 9.30 -5.11 -0.34
C TYR A 46 10.13 -4.59 -1.50
N ASN A 47 10.24 -5.35 -2.60
CA ASN A 47 10.83 -4.81 -3.81
C ASN A 47 9.96 -3.65 -4.32
N ASP A 48 10.63 -2.63 -4.86
CA ASP A 48 9.91 -1.51 -5.47
C ASP A 48 9.41 -1.87 -6.86
N GLU A 49 8.47 -2.80 -6.93
CA GLU A 49 7.88 -3.29 -8.18
C GLU A 49 6.41 -3.65 -8.00
N VAL A 50 5.71 -3.75 -9.12
CA VAL A 50 4.35 -4.32 -9.14
C VAL A 50 4.46 -5.84 -8.99
N ILE A 51 3.52 -6.43 -8.24
CA ILE A 51 3.42 -7.89 -8.12
C ILE A 51 2.07 -8.32 -8.67
N PRO A 52 2.00 -9.36 -9.52
CA PRO A 52 0.72 -9.91 -9.95
C PRO A 52 0.01 -10.55 -8.77
N ILE A 53 -1.27 -10.21 -8.60
CA ILE A 53 -2.16 -10.87 -7.64
C ILE A 53 -2.90 -11.99 -8.36
N LYS A 54 -3.39 -11.69 -9.57
CA LYS A 54 -4.10 -12.61 -10.47
C LYS A 54 -3.98 -12.13 -11.92
N GLU A 55 -4.65 -12.82 -12.85
CA GLU A 55 -4.66 -12.43 -14.26
C GLU A 55 -5.19 -11.00 -14.43
N GLY A 56 -4.35 -10.13 -15.02
CA GLY A 56 -4.69 -8.73 -15.28
C GLY A 56 -4.68 -7.78 -14.07
N VAL A 57 -4.47 -8.27 -12.84
CA VAL A 57 -4.50 -7.44 -11.63
C VAL A 57 -3.17 -7.51 -10.87
N THR A 58 -2.67 -6.34 -10.48
CA THR A 58 -1.40 -6.19 -9.77
C THR A 58 -1.57 -5.37 -8.50
N ILE A 59 -0.75 -5.65 -7.48
CA ILE A 59 -0.52 -4.71 -6.39
C ILE A 59 0.46 -3.63 -6.88
N SER A 60 0.14 -2.36 -6.64
CA SER A 60 0.91 -1.21 -7.11
C SER A 60 2.37 -1.25 -6.63
N GLN A 61 3.28 -0.58 -7.33
CA GLN A 61 4.64 -0.36 -6.82
C GLN A 61 4.57 0.40 -5.47
N PRO A 62 5.25 -0.05 -4.41
CA PRO A 62 5.02 0.46 -3.06
C PRO A 62 5.48 1.90 -2.86
N SER A 63 6.57 2.35 -3.51
CA SER A 63 7.01 3.74 -3.43
C SER A 63 6.05 4.71 -4.12
N VAL A 64 5.47 4.31 -5.26
CA VAL A 64 4.45 5.08 -5.97
C VAL A 64 3.21 5.22 -5.10
N LEU A 65 2.74 4.13 -4.50
CA LEU A 65 1.61 4.18 -3.58
C LEU A 65 1.89 5.11 -2.38
N ALA A 66 3.07 4.98 -1.76
CA ALA A 66 3.47 5.85 -0.65
C ALA A 66 3.49 7.33 -1.05
N THR A 67 4.04 7.65 -2.22
CA THR A 67 4.09 9.02 -2.76
C THR A 67 2.69 9.57 -3.03
N MET A 68 1.81 8.77 -3.63
CA MET A 68 0.42 9.16 -3.89
C MET A 68 -0.34 9.42 -2.58
N ILE A 69 -0.22 8.53 -1.60
CA ILE A 69 -0.90 8.66 -0.30
C ILE A 69 -0.36 9.87 0.48
N ASP A 70 0.94 10.13 0.42
CA ASP A 70 1.56 11.29 1.08
C ASP A 70 1.02 12.61 0.49
N ALA A 71 0.90 12.69 -0.83
CA ALA A 71 0.36 13.84 -1.53
C ALA A 71 -1.13 14.13 -1.24
N LEU A 72 -1.90 13.12 -0.78
CA LEU A 72 -3.30 13.32 -0.36
C LEU A 72 -3.42 14.03 1.01
N GLU A 73 -2.32 14.16 1.75
CA GLU A 73 -2.25 14.83 3.06
C GLU A 73 -3.31 14.34 4.07
N ILE A 74 -3.64 13.05 4.03
CA ILE A 74 -4.77 12.44 4.76
C ILE A 74 -4.74 12.81 6.24
N LYS A 75 -5.89 13.26 6.75
CA LYS A 75 -6.11 13.58 8.17
C LYS A 75 -7.07 12.57 8.81
N PRO A 76 -6.96 12.34 10.13
CA PRO A 76 -7.92 11.55 10.87
C PRO A 76 -9.35 12.08 10.71
N GLY A 77 -10.33 11.18 10.56
CA GLY A 77 -11.75 11.52 10.40
C GLY A 77 -12.20 11.77 8.97
N LEU A 78 -11.31 11.75 7.98
CA LEU A 78 -11.70 11.93 6.58
C LEU A 78 -12.55 10.77 6.05
N LYS A 79 -13.36 11.10 5.03
CA LYS A 79 -14.10 10.14 4.22
C LYS A 79 -13.44 10.06 2.85
N ILE A 80 -12.99 8.87 2.46
CA ILE A 80 -12.25 8.65 1.21
C ILE A 80 -13.00 7.63 0.35
N LEU A 81 -13.09 7.92 -0.94
CA LEU A 81 -13.51 6.97 -1.97
C LEU A 81 -12.26 6.46 -2.71
N GLU A 82 -12.05 5.16 -2.69
CA GLU A 82 -11.04 4.47 -3.48
C GLU A 82 -11.72 3.70 -4.60
N ILE A 83 -11.17 3.77 -5.80
CA ILE A 83 -11.65 3.05 -6.99
C ILE A 83 -10.54 2.07 -7.41
N GLY A 84 -10.88 0.78 -7.43
CA GLY A 84 -9.93 -0.33 -7.60
C GLY A 84 -9.39 -0.78 -6.24
N THR A 85 -10.13 -1.64 -5.54
CA THR A 85 -9.68 -2.21 -4.26
C THR A 85 -8.47 -3.13 -4.45
N GLY A 86 -8.45 -3.92 -5.53
CA GLY A 86 -7.43 -4.94 -5.77
C GLY A 86 -7.24 -5.86 -4.55
N SER A 87 -5.98 -6.04 -4.10
CA SER A 87 -5.70 -6.82 -2.89
C SER A 87 -6.15 -6.17 -1.58
N GLY A 88 -6.56 -4.89 -1.59
CA GLY A 88 -6.94 -4.15 -0.38
C GLY A 88 -5.77 -3.53 0.39
N PHE A 89 -4.53 -3.63 -0.12
CA PHE A 89 -3.35 -3.04 0.55
C PHE A 89 -3.47 -1.51 0.71
N SER A 90 -3.82 -0.82 -0.37
CA SER A 90 -4.04 0.64 -0.33
C SER A 90 -5.18 0.99 0.62
N THR A 91 -6.30 0.28 0.55
CA THR A 91 -7.45 0.44 1.45
C THR A 91 -7.05 0.33 2.92
N ALA A 92 -6.21 -0.65 3.28
CA ALA A 92 -5.73 -0.84 4.64
C ALA A 92 -4.83 0.31 5.11
N ILE A 93 -3.93 0.82 4.26
CA ILE A 93 -3.11 1.99 4.57
C ILE A 93 -4.01 3.23 4.78
N LEU A 94 -4.95 3.48 3.88
CA LEU A 94 -5.90 4.58 3.97
C LEU A 94 -6.72 4.49 5.27
N SER A 95 -7.21 3.29 5.60
CA SER A 95 -7.99 3.03 6.82
C SER A 95 -7.19 3.33 8.08
N TYR A 96 -5.89 2.99 8.11
CA TYR A 96 -5.01 3.32 9.22
C TYR A 96 -4.85 4.84 9.39
N LEU A 97 -4.67 5.56 8.28
CA LEU A 97 -4.43 7.01 8.29
C LEU A 97 -5.67 7.83 8.68
N VAL A 98 -6.87 7.45 8.21
CA VAL A 98 -8.11 8.14 8.60
C VAL A 98 -8.55 7.81 10.02
N GLY A 99 -8.08 6.69 10.58
CA GLY A 99 -8.35 6.29 11.96
C GLY A 99 -9.83 5.96 12.24
N PRO A 100 -10.19 5.74 13.52
CA PRO A 100 -11.48 5.16 13.92
C PRO A 100 -12.70 6.05 13.64
N ASN A 101 -12.50 7.35 13.50
CA ASN A 101 -13.56 8.30 13.18
C ASN A 101 -13.67 8.58 11.67
N GLY A 102 -12.78 7.99 10.87
CA GLY A 102 -12.77 8.11 9.43
C GLY A 102 -13.61 7.03 8.75
N ARG A 103 -13.71 7.12 7.43
CA ARG A 103 -14.39 6.10 6.62
C ARG A 103 -13.73 5.96 5.26
N ILE A 104 -13.43 4.72 4.88
CA ILE A 104 -13.03 4.39 3.51
C ILE A 104 -14.19 3.66 2.85
N ILE A 105 -14.52 4.07 1.63
CA ILE A 105 -15.38 3.31 0.72
C ILE A 105 -14.47 2.91 -0.43
N SER A 106 -14.25 1.61 -0.61
CA SER A 106 -13.48 1.09 -1.73
C SER A 106 -14.40 0.31 -2.64
N VAL A 107 -14.23 0.48 -3.94
CA VAL A 107 -15.05 -0.17 -4.97
C VAL A 107 -14.14 -0.98 -5.89
N GLU A 108 -14.50 -2.23 -6.10
CA GLU A 108 -13.84 -3.13 -7.04
C GLU A 108 -14.86 -3.61 -8.07
N MET A 109 -14.44 -3.68 -9.33
CA MET A 109 -15.29 -4.18 -10.41
C MET A 109 -15.22 -5.71 -10.49
N ASP A 110 -14.05 -6.27 -10.17
CA ASP A 110 -13.78 -7.69 -10.30
C ASP A 110 -13.91 -8.41 -8.96
N GLU A 111 -14.98 -9.18 -8.80
CA GLU A 111 -15.31 -9.90 -7.55
C GLU A 111 -14.20 -10.87 -7.10
N ASP A 112 -13.41 -11.39 -8.06
CA ASP A 112 -12.35 -12.35 -7.79
C ASP A 112 -11.00 -11.63 -7.50
N ALA A 113 -10.97 -10.30 -7.36
CA ALA A 113 -9.72 -9.55 -7.11
C ALA A 113 -9.12 -9.78 -5.72
N TYR A 114 -9.88 -10.45 -4.85
CA TYR A 114 -9.50 -10.85 -3.51
C TYR A 114 -9.02 -12.31 -3.52
N SER A 115 -7.90 -12.59 -2.84
CA SER A 115 -7.39 -13.94 -2.58
C SER A 115 -8.00 -14.56 -1.33
#